data_AF-A0A847W2Y7-F1
#
_entry.id   AF-A0A847W2Y7-F1
#
_cell.length_a   1.000
_cell.length_b   1.000
_cell.length_c   1.000
_cell.angle_alpha   90.00
_cell.angle_beta   90.00
_cell.angle_gamma   90.00
#
_symmetry.space_group_name_H-M   'P 1'
#
loop_
_entity.id
_entity.type
_entity.pdbx_description
1 polymer ?
#
loop_
_entity_poly.entity_id
_entity_poly.type
_entity_poly.pdbx_seq_one_letter_code
_entity_poly.pdbx_strand_id
1 'polypeptide(L)'
;MKKKKVKKGNLLGKFLRFFISVLMICGMIYMYYQMTREIKTTFSLLSDVKESEKELAQLEAEKESLELQKEKLTDENYVSSVARGKYLITKENEQIYVLPPLTEGND
;
A
#
# COMPACT_ATOMS: atom_id res chain seq x y z
N MET A 1 56.30 58.21 35.86
CA MET A 1 55.22 57.22 36.06
C MET A 1 54.40 57.07 34.79
N LYS A 2 54.39 55.89 34.14
CA LYS A 2 53.57 55.64 32.93
C LYS A 2 52.25 54.96 33.34
N LYS A 3 51.11 55.64 33.17
CA LYS A 3 49.78 55.10 33.47
C LYS A 3 49.37 54.09 32.39
N LYS A 4 49.14 52.84 32.79
CA LYS A 4 48.71 51.72 31.92
C LYS A 4 47.22 51.88 31.62
N LYS A 5 46.86 52.18 30.36
CA LYS A 5 45.45 52.26 29.92
C LYS A 5 44.88 50.84 29.85
N VAL A 6 43.94 50.52 30.75
CA VAL A 6 43.22 49.23 30.74
C VAL A 6 42.24 49.25 29.57
N LYS A 7 42.43 48.35 28.60
CA LYS A 7 41.50 48.16 27.48
C LYS A 7 40.16 47.62 28.02
N LYS A 8 39.15 48.48 28.10
CA LYS A 8 37.75 48.07 28.37
C LYS A 8 37.28 47.23 27.18
N GLY A 9 37.12 45.92 27.38
CA GLY A 9 36.65 45.01 26.34
C GLY A 9 35.17 45.26 26.01
N ASN A 10 34.82 45.23 24.73
CA ASN A 10 33.47 45.49 24.22
C ASN A 10 32.49 44.36 24.61
N LEU A 11 31.96 44.41 25.84
CA LEU A 11 30.97 43.45 26.37
C LEU A 11 29.69 43.43 25.52
N LEU A 12 29.21 44.58 25.04
CA LEU A 12 28.06 44.67 24.14
C LEU A 12 28.26 43.89 22.82
N GLY A 13 29.49 43.90 22.28
CA GLY A 13 29.81 43.15 21.06
C GLY A 13 29.77 41.63 21.26
N LYS A 14 30.04 41.15 22.48
CA LYS A 14 29.92 39.72 22.83
C LYS A 14 28.46 39.31 22.98
N PHE A 15 27.63 40.13 23.60
CA PHE A 15 26.18 39.91 23.68
C PHE A 15 25.53 39.89 22.30
N LEU A 16 25.89 40.84 21.43
CA LEU A 16 25.34 40.87 20.07
C LEU A 16 25.70 39.61 19.26
N ARG A 17 26.93 39.11 19.37
CA ARG A 17 27.34 37.83 18.76
C ARG A 17 26.57 36.64 19.34
N PHE A 18 26.28 36.65 20.64
CA PHE A 18 25.48 35.62 21.27
C PHE A 18 24.04 35.62 20.73
N PHE A 19 23.39 36.78 20.63
CA PHE A 19 22.05 36.88 20.04
C PHE A 19 22.01 36.42 18.58
N ILE A 20 23.01 36.79 17.78
CA ILE A 20 23.13 36.32 16.39
C ILE A 20 23.31 34.80 16.32
N SER A 21 24.12 34.23 17.21
CA SER A 21 24.30 32.77 17.29
C SER A 21 23.00 32.04 17.65
N VAL A 22 22.22 32.58 18.61
CA VAL A 22 20.93 32.01 18.99
C VAL A 22 19.93 32.10 17.83
N LEU A 23 19.90 33.22 17.12
CA LEU A 23 19.02 33.42 15.97
C LEU A 23 19.34 32.44 14.83
N MET A 24 20.62 32.16 14.59
CA MET A 24 21.03 31.14 13.61
C MET A 24 20.57 29.73 14.00
N ILE A 25 20.69 29.36 15.28
CA ILE A 25 20.23 28.05 15.77
C ILE A 25 18.71 27.92 15.64
N CYS A 26 17.95 28.97 15.97
CA CYS A 26 16.50 29.00 15.76
C CYS A 26 16.14 28.85 14.28
N GLY A 27 16.89 29.47 13.37
CA GLY A 27 16.72 29.31 11.93
C GLY A 27 16.90 27.86 11.47
N MET A 28 17.92 27.17 12.00
CA MET A 28 18.17 25.76 11.70
C MET A 28 17.04 24.86 12.18
N ILE A 29 16.54 25.09 13.40
CA ILE A 29 15.41 24.32 13.96
C ILE A 29 14.14 24.54 13.10
N TYR A 30 13.89 25.79 12.67
CA TYR A 30 12.75 26.12 11.82
C TYR A 30 12.82 25.41 10.45
N MET A 31 13.98 25.42 9.79
CA MET A 31 14.16 24.70 8.54
C MET A 31 14.02 23.18 8.70
N TYR A 32 14.57 22.63 9.79
CA TYR A 32 14.41 21.20 10.09
C TYR A 32 12.93 20.83 10.28
N TYR A 33 12.16 21.68 10.96
CA TYR A 33 10.72 21.48 11.11
C TYR A 33 9.98 21.49 9.76
N GLN A 34 10.33 22.39 8.84
CA GLN A 34 9.76 22.39 7.48
C GLN A 34 10.12 21.11 6.71
N MET A 35 11.38 20.67 6.75
CA MET A 35 11.82 19.47 6.06
C MET A 35 11.09 18.21 6.54
N THR A 36 10.80 18.09 7.83
CA THR A 36 10.01 16.94 8.33
C THR A 36 8.58 16.91 7.80
N ARG A 37 7.98 18.06 7.47
CA ARG A 37 6.66 18.12 6.84
C ARG A 37 6.71 17.68 5.37
N GLU A 38 7.73 18.13 4.64
CA GLU A 38 7.93 17.78 3.22
C GLU A 38 8.25 16.29 3.01
N ILE A 39 9.00 15.68 3.94
CA ILE A 39 9.29 14.24 3.89
C ILE A 39 7.99 13.44 4.11
N LYS A 40 7.14 13.84 5.05
CA LYS A 40 5.85 13.17 5.28
C LYS A 40 4.93 13.25 4.08
N THR A 41 4.84 14.42 3.44
CA THR A 41 4.00 14.60 2.24
C THR A 41 4.54 13.85 1.03
N THR A 42 5.86 13.80 0.85
CA THR A 42 6.46 13.03 -0.25
C THR A 42 6.30 11.53 -0.02
N PHE A 43 6.42 11.07 1.23
CA PHE A 43 6.19 9.67 1.57
C PHE A 43 4.72 9.26 1.39
N SER A 44 3.77 10.12 1.78
CA SER A 44 2.34 9.84 1.57
C SER A 44 1.98 9.81 0.08
N LEU A 45 2.51 10.73 -0.72
CA LEU A 45 2.27 10.70 -2.17
C LEU A 45 2.83 9.44 -2.82
N LEU A 46 4.01 8.96 -2.39
CA LEU A 46 4.58 7.71 -2.90
C LEU A 46 3.77 6.49 -2.44
N SER A 47 3.25 6.49 -1.21
CA SER A 47 2.39 5.40 -0.73
C SER A 47 1.06 5.38 -1.48
N ASP A 48 0.45 6.54 -1.70
CA ASP A 48 -0.84 6.66 -2.38
C ASP A 48 -0.73 6.21 -3.85
N VAL A 49 0.38 6.54 -4.53
CA VAL A 49 0.66 6.05 -5.90
C VAL A 49 0.85 4.54 -5.91
N LYS A 50 1.61 3.98 -4.97
CA LYS A 50 1.88 2.55 -4.90
C LYS A 50 0.63 1.73 -4.53
N GLU A 51 -0.23 2.30 -3.68
CA GLU A 51 -1.51 1.70 -3.31
C GLU A 51 -2.49 1.74 -4.49
N SER A 52 -2.58 2.86 -5.21
CA SER A 52 -3.40 2.99 -6.41
C SER A 52 -2.97 2.03 -7.53
N GLU A 53 -1.66 1.87 -7.78
CA GLU A 53 -1.15 0.91 -8.77
C GLU A 53 -1.47 -0.53 -8.38
N LYS A 54 -1.41 -0.86 -7.08
CA LYS A 54 -1.75 -2.18 -6.58
C LYS A 54 -3.26 -2.46 -6.70
N GLU A 55 -4.09 -1.46 -6.42
CA GLU A 55 -5.53 -1.56 -6.55
C GLU A 55 -5.93 -1.73 -8.02
N LEU A 56 -5.33 -0.98 -8.94
CA LEU A 56 -5.52 -1.16 -10.38
C LEU A 56 -5.14 -2.56 -10.86
N ALA A 57 -3.99 -3.08 -10.43
CA ALA A 57 -3.57 -4.44 -10.79
C ALA A 57 -4.53 -5.52 -10.24
N GLN A 58 -5.10 -5.31 -9.05
CA GLN A 58 -6.10 -6.20 -8.48
C GLN A 58 -7.43 -6.14 -9.25
N LEU A 59 -7.90 -4.93 -9.60
CA LEU A 59 -9.10 -4.71 -10.39
C LEU A 59 -8.99 -5.28 -11.80
N GLU A 60 -7.82 -5.15 -12.46
CA GLU A 60 -7.58 -5.77 -13.77
C GLU A 60 -7.60 -7.29 -13.70
N ALA A 61 -6.94 -7.89 -12.71
CA ALA A 61 -6.97 -9.34 -12.52
C ALA A 61 -8.39 -9.85 -12.20
N GLU A 62 -9.14 -9.11 -11.39
CA GLU A 62 -10.53 -9.46 -11.07
C GLU A 62 -11.41 -9.35 -12.32
N LYS A 63 -11.25 -8.29 -13.11
CA LYS A 63 -11.97 -8.12 -14.38
C LYS A 63 -11.67 -9.25 -15.37
N GLU A 64 -10.40 -9.62 -15.56
CA GLU A 64 -10.02 -10.73 -16.44
C GLU A 64 -10.63 -12.05 -15.96
N SER A 65 -10.62 -12.30 -14.65
CA SER A 65 -11.25 -13.49 -14.06
C SER A 65 -12.77 -13.51 -14.24
N LEU A 66 -13.41 -12.35 -14.16
CA LEU A 66 -14.86 -12.19 -14.33
C LEU A 66 -15.27 -12.30 -15.80
N GLU A 67 -14.47 -11.76 -16.73
CA GLU A 67 -14.67 -11.93 -18.17
C GLU A 67 -14.54 -13.40 -18.57
N LEU A 68 -13.52 -14.11 -18.06
CA LEU A 68 -13.32 -15.52 -18.33
C LEU A 68 -14.43 -16.40 -17.69
N GLN A 69 -14.92 -16.03 -16.51
CA GLN A 69 -16.12 -16.66 -15.93
C GLN A 69 -17.36 -16.38 -16.78
N LYS A 70 -17.56 -15.14 -17.22
CA LYS A 70 -18.69 -14.77 -18.08
C LYS A 70 -18.67 -15.54 -19.40
N GLU A 71 -17.51 -15.68 -20.03
CA GLU A 71 -17.35 -16.48 -21.25
C GLU A 71 -17.73 -17.94 -21.00
N LYS A 72 -17.21 -18.56 -19.93
CA LYS A 72 -17.59 -19.91 -19.51
C LYS A 72 -19.09 -20.06 -19.23
N LEU A 73 -19.70 -19.06 -18.59
CA LEU A 73 -21.14 -19.05 -18.28
C LEU A 73 -22.02 -18.79 -19.52
N THR A 74 -21.48 -18.20 -20.58
CA THR A 74 -22.19 -17.93 -21.84
C THR A 74 -22.06 -19.10 -22.82
N ASP A 75 -21.07 -19.99 -22.64
CA ASP A 75 -20.92 -21.21 -23.42
C ASP A 75 -21.96 -22.27 -23.00
N GLU A 76 -22.93 -22.52 -23.88
CA GLU A 76 -24.01 -23.50 -23.69
C GLU A 76 -23.49 -24.93 -23.44
N ASN A 77 -22.35 -25.30 -24.03
CA ASN A 77 -21.73 -26.60 -23.81
C ASN A 77 -21.11 -26.71 -22.41
N TYR A 78 -20.48 -25.64 -21.92
CA TYR A 78 -19.93 -25.59 -20.56
C TYR A 78 -21.05 -25.64 -19.52
N VAL A 79 -22.12 -24.86 -19.70
CA VAL A 79 -23.30 -24.87 -18.80
C VAL A 79 -23.95 -26.26 -18.77
N SER A 80 -24.12 -26.90 -19.93
CA SER A 80 -24.62 -28.27 -20.01
C SER A 80 -23.70 -29.23 -19.26
N SER A 81 -22.38 -29.16 -19.45
CA SER A 81 -21.42 -30.03 -18.77
C SER A 81 -21.43 -29.88 -17.24
N VAL A 82 -21.54 -28.65 -16.73
CA VAL A 82 -21.65 -28.37 -15.29
C VAL A 82 -22.97 -28.89 -14.74
N ALA A 83 -24.08 -28.72 -15.48
CA ALA A 83 -25.38 -29.23 -15.09
C ALA A 83 -25.39 -30.78 -15.07
N ARG A 84 -24.74 -31.44 -16.03
CA ARG A 84 -24.54 -32.89 -16.05
C ARG A 84 -23.75 -33.38 -14.84
N GLY A 85 -22.65 -32.70 -14.50
CA GLY A 85 -21.81 -33.07 -13.35
C GLY A 85 -22.49 -32.85 -12.00
N LYS A 86 -23.17 -31.71 -11.82
CA LYS A 86 -23.75 -31.32 -10.52
C LYS A 86 -25.14 -31.90 -10.26
N TYR A 87 -25.97 -31.99 -11.30
CA TYR A 87 -27.36 -32.41 -11.20
C TYR A 87 -27.64 -33.76 -11.86
N LEU A 88 -26.59 -34.46 -12.33
CA LEU A 88 -26.69 -35.78 -12.95
C LEU A 88 -27.69 -35.82 -14.13
N ILE A 89 -27.72 -34.74 -14.92
CA ILE A 89 -28.58 -34.65 -16.11
C ILE A 89 -27.95 -35.52 -17.22
N THR A 90 -28.75 -36.35 -17.89
CA THR A 90 -28.29 -37.23 -18.98
C THR A 90 -28.55 -36.62 -20.36
N LYS A 91 -27.74 -36.98 -21.35
CA LYS A 91 -28.09 -36.79 -22.77
C LYS A 91 -28.92 -37.98 -23.26
N GLU A 92 -29.65 -37.81 -24.36
CA GLU A 92 -30.29 -38.93 -25.06
C GLU A 92 -29.25 -40.01 -25.37
N ASN A 93 -29.50 -41.24 -24.87
CA ASN A 93 -28.65 -42.43 -24.92
C ASN A 93 -27.49 -42.53 -23.89
N GLU A 94 -27.48 -41.74 -22.81
CA GLU A 94 -26.55 -41.91 -21.68
C GLU A 94 -27.26 -42.47 -20.42
N GLN A 95 -26.62 -43.41 -19.72
CA GLN A 95 -27.10 -43.99 -18.47
C GLN A 95 -26.15 -43.68 -17.31
N ILE A 96 -26.66 -43.03 -16.26
CA ILE A 96 -25.88 -42.67 -15.06
C ILE A 96 -26.10 -43.72 -13.97
N TYR A 97 -24.99 -44.22 -13.40
CA TYR A 97 -25.00 -45.11 -12.24
C TYR A 97 -24.53 -44.33 -11.00
N VAL A 98 -25.42 -44.18 -10.01
CA VAL A 98 -25.05 -43.64 -8.70
C VAL A 98 -24.58 -44.79 -7.83
N LEU A 99 -23.30 -44.80 -7.49
CA LEU A 99 -22.74 -45.82 -6.60
C LEU A 99 -23.16 -45.51 -5.16
N PRO A 100 -23.63 -46.51 -4.38
CA PRO A 100 -23.87 -46.32 -2.97
C PRO A 100 -22.54 -45.97 -2.27
N PRO A 101 -22.58 -45.17 -1.19
CA PRO A 101 -21.38 -44.93 -0.40
C PRO A 101 -20.82 -46.27 0.06
N LEU A 102 -19.50 -46.43 -0.05
CA LEU A 102 -18.80 -47.61 0.46
C LEU A 102 -19.02 -47.64 1.97
N THR A 103 -19.98 -48.44 2.42
CA THR A 103 -20.06 -48.83 3.82
C THR A 103 -18.90 -49.79 4.03
N GLU A 104 -17.80 -49.29 4.58
CA GLU A 104 -16.76 -50.15 5.13
C GLU A 104 -17.41 -50.96 6.24
N GLY A 105 -17.78 -52.20 5.91
CA GLY A 105 -18.35 -53.16 6.84
C GLY A 105 -17.32 -53.49 7.90
N ASN A 106 -17.50 -52.93 9.09
CA ASN A 106 -16.92 -53.47 10.32
C ASN A 106 -17.77 -54.69 10.71
N ASP A 107 -17.43 -55.85 10.15
CA ASP A 107 -17.84 -57.16 10.67
C ASP A 107 -16.75 -57.70 11.62
#